data_AF-A0A3M5G6W8-F1
#
_entry.id   AF-A0A3M5G6W8-F1
#
_cell.length_a   1.000
_cell.length_b   1.000
_cell.length_c   1.000
_cell.angle_alpha   90.00
_cell.angle_beta   90.00
_cell.angle_gamma   90.00
#
_symmetry.space_group_name_H-M   'P 1'
#
loop_
_entity.id
_entity.type
_entity.pdbx_description
1 polymer ?
#
loop_
_entity_poly.entity_id
_entity_poly.type
_entity_poly.pdbx_seq_one_letter_code
_entity_poly.pdbx_strand_id
1 'polypeptide(L)'
;MRQQEEELGFKFDYIVVCSVTGSTHAGMLVGFAADGRAQRVIGIDASAKPEKTRAQVLRIAQNTAKLVELGREITAEDVVLDTRYAYPEYGLPNEGTLEAIRLCARLEGVLTDPVYEGKSMHGMIDMVRNGEFPEGSKVLYAHLGGVPALNAYSFLFKDG
;
A
#
# COMPACT_ATOMS: atom_id res chain seq x y z
N MET A 1 -2.26 -15.72 1.17
CA MET A 1 -3.35 -15.01 0.48
C MET A 1 -4.28 -15.97 -0.25
N ARG A 2 -3.92 -16.60 -1.39
CA ARG A 2 -4.81 -17.58 -2.08
C ARG A 2 -5.40 -18.66 -1.17
N GLN A 3 -4.55 -19.28 -0.33
CA GLN A 3 -5.01 -20.25 0.67
C GLN A 3 -6.02 -19.65 1.67
N GLN A 4 -5.80 -18.41 2.12
CA GLN A 4 -6.73 -17.73 3.03
C GLN A 4 -8.03 -17.33 2.33
N GLU A 5 -7.99 -16.92 1.05
CA GLU A 5 -9.19 -16.66 0.25
C GLU A 5 -10.04 -17.94 0.08
N GLU A 6 -9.39 -19.09 -0.12
CA GLU A 6 -10.04 -20.39 -0.16
C GLU A 6 -10.69 -20.75 1.18
N GLU A 7 -9.95 -20.61 2.29
CA GLU A 7 -10.48 -20.86 3.65
C GLU A 7 -11.63 -19.91 4.04
N LEU A 8 -11.57 -18.65 3.61
CA LEU A 8 -12.62 -17.64 3.86
C LEU A 8 -13.83 -17.78 2.93
N GLY A 9 -13.72 -18.52 1.83
CA GLY A 9 -14.77 -18.68 0.83
C GLY A 9 -15.05 -17.44 -0.03
N PHE A 10 -14.12 -16.48 -0.08
CA PHE A 10 -14.22 -15.30 -0.95
C PHE A 10 -12.84 -14.77 -1.38
N LYS A 11 -12.80 -13.98 -2.45
CA LYS A 11 -11.59 -13.29 -2.91
C LYS A 11 -11.60 -11.81 -2.53
N PHE A 12 -10.42 -11.24 -2.36
CA PHE A 12 -10.24 -9.79 -2.31
C PHE A 12 -10.11 -9.22 -3.72
N ASP A 13 -10.78 -8.10 -3.93
CA ASP A 13 -10.83 -7.40 -5.22
C ASP A 13 -9.64 -6.48 -5.41
N TYR A 14 -9.11 -5.92 -4.32
CA TYR A 14 -7.97 -5.01 -4.30
C TYR A 14 -7.08 -5.25 -3.09
N ILE A 15 -5.81 -4.89 -3.23
CA ILE A 15 -4.82 -4.90 -2.16
C ILE A 15 -4.21 -3.50 -2.09
N VAL A 16 -4.20 -2.86 -0.92
CA VAL A 16 -3.50 -1.57 -0.72
C VAL A 16 -2.21 -1.82 0.06
N VAL A 17 -1.09 -1.30 -0.43
CA VAL A 17 0.23 -1.50 0.17
C VAL A 17 1.10 -0.23 0.11
N CYS A 18 1.76 0.12 1.21
CA CYS A 18 2.74 1.21 1.20
C CYS A 18 3.99 0.85 0.36
N SER A 19 4.51 1.81 -0.42
CA SER A 19 5.66 1.62 -1.32
C SER A 19 6.70 2.72 -1.16
N VAL A 20 7.94 2.33 -0.87
CA VAL A 20 9.12 3.21 -0.88
C VAL A 20 10.27 2.59 -1.66
N THR A 21 10.90 1.55 -1.12
CA THR A 21 11.99 0.80 -1.78
C THR A 21 11.49 -0.32 -2.69
N GLY A 22 10.18 -0.59 -2.67
CA GLY A 22 9.48 -1.28 -3.75
C GLY A 22 9.44 -2.80 -3.72
N SER A 23 10.31 -3.51 -2.98
CA SER A 23 10.32 -4.99 -3.05
C SER A 23 9.05 -5.66 -2.52
N THR A 24 8.42 -5.12 -1.47
CA THR A 24 7.13 -5.61 -0.96
C THR A 24 6.06 -5.56 -2.06
N HIS A 25 5.88 -4.39 -2.67
CA HIS A 25 4.93 -4.19 -3.75
C HIS A 25 5.28 -5.03 -4.98
N ALA A 26 6.56 -5.09 -5.37
CA ALA A 26 7.02 -5.91 -6.49
C ALA A 26 6.73 -7.41 -6.28
N GLY A 27 6.97 -7.93 -5.08
CA GLY A 27 6.68 -9.32 -4.74
C GLY A 27 5.18 -9.63 -4.78
N MET A 28 4.35 -8.73 -4.23
CA MET A 28 2.89 -8.85 -4.33
C MET A 28 2.43 -8.84 -5.78
N LEU A 29 2.90 -7.87 -6.58
CA LEU A 29 2.58 -7.74 -7.99
C LEU A 29 2.89 -9.04 -8.74
N VAL A 30 4.10 -9.60 -8.58
CA VAL A 30 4.47 -10.88 -9.20
C VAL A 30 3.58 -12.03 -8.70
N GLY A 31 3.31 -12.10 -7.41
CA GLY A 31 2.46 -13.14 -6.82
C GLY A 31 1.01 -13.11 -7.33
N PHE A 32 0.46 -11.91 -7.53
CA PHE A 32 -0.89 -11.69 -8.07
C PHE A 32 -0.95 -11.70 -9.59
N ALA A 33 0.18 -11.48 -10.29
CA ALA A 33 0.24 -11.67 -11.73
C ALA A 33 -0.07 -13.12 -12.14
N ALA A 34 0.24 -14.09 -11.28
CA ALA A 34 -0.03 -15.51 -11.49
C ALA A 34 -1.53 -15.84 -11.58
N ASP A 35 -2.41 -15.01 -11.03
CA ASP A 35 -3.87 -15.17 -11.13
C ASP A 35 -4.58 -13.97 -11.76
N GLY A 36 -3.82 -13.15 -12.52
CA GLY A 36 -4.37 -12.04 -13.31
C GLY A 36 -4.76 -10.80 -12.51
N ARG A 37 -4.28 -10.66 -11.26
CA ARG A 37 -4.64 -9.57 -10.35
C ARG A 37 -3.49 -8.59 -10.06
N ALA A 38 -2.43 -8.58 -10.86
CA ALA A 38 -1.29 -7.67 -10.66
C ALA A 38 -1.74 -6.20 -10.50
N GLN A 39 -2.61 -5.71 -11.39
CA GLN A 39 -3.16 -4.35 -11.36
C GLN A 39 -4.14 -4.08 -10.21
N ARG A 40 -4.53 -5.11 -9.45
CA ARG A 40 -5.34 -4.96 -8.24
C ARG A 40 -4.50 -4.66 -7.00
N VAL A 41 -3.18 -4.74 -7.11
CA VAL A 41 -2.24 -4.29 -6.07
C VAL A 41 -2.00 -2.79 -6.26
N ILE A 42 -2.62 -1.99 -5.40
CA ILE A 42 -2.53 -0.54 -5.37
C ILE A 42 -1.40 -0.16 -4.40
N GLY A 43 -0.25 0.21 -4.96
CA GLY A 43 0.82 0.81 -4.19
C GLY A 43 0.49 2.26 -3.84
N ILE A 44 0.72 2.66 -2.58
CA ILE A 44 0.71 4.06 -2.16
C ILE A 44 2.16 4.52 -2.00
N ASP A 45 2.60 5.50 -2.78
CA ASP A 45 3.93 6.08 -2.61
C ASP A 45 4.04 6.77 -1.25
N ALA A 46 5.10 6.47 -0.52
CA ALA A 46 5.51 7.21 0.67
C ALA A 46 6.92 7.82 0.53
N SER A 47 7.54 7.69 -0.65
CA SER A 47 8.90 8.18 -0.90
C SER A 47 8.97 9.66 -1.26
N ALA A 48 7.86 10.24 -1.73
CA ALA A 48 7.80 11.54 -2.40
C ALA A 48 8.71 11.64 -3.64
N LYS A 49 9.10 10.49 -4.21
CA LYS A 49 9.96 10.33 -5.39
C LYS A 49 9.34 9.27 -6.32
N PRO A 50 8.11 9.47 -6.80
CA PRO A 50 7.29 8.43 -7.40
C PRO A 50 7.93 7.78 -8.62
N GLU A 51 8.62 8.55 -9.48
CA GLU A 51 9.30 8.00 -10.66
C GLU A 51 10.39 6.98 -10.28
N LYS A 52 11.17 7.28 -9.24
CA LYS A 52 12.22 6.36 -8.75
C LYS A 52 11.59 5.12 -8.14
N THR A 53 10.54 5.28 -7.34
CA THR A 53 9.84 4.15 -6.71
C THR A 53 9.17 3.27 -7.75
N ARG A 54 8.44 3.82 -8.73
CA ARG A 54 7.82 3.07 -9.83
C ARG A 54 8.86 2.29 -10.63
N ALA A 55 9.95 2.93 -11.05
CA ALA A 55 11.03 2.28 -11.78
C ALA A 55 11.68 1.15 -10.96
N GLN A 56 11.86 1.36 -9.65
CA GLN A 56 12.41 0.36 -8.76
C GLN A 56 11.47 -0.83 -8.54
N VAL A 57 10.16 -0.59 -8.34
CA VAL A 57 9.14 -1.64 -8.25
C VAL A 57 9.14 -2.48 -9.53
N LEU A 58 9.07 -1.84 -10.70
CA LEU A 58 9.08 -2.54 -12.00
C LEU A 58 10.32 -3.41 -12.17
N ARG A 59 11.52 -2.84 -11.92
CA ARG A 59 12.78 -3.55 -12.04
C ARG A 59 12.85 -4.76 -11.11
N ILE A 60 12.43 -4.61 -9.85
CA ILE A 60 12.42 -5.71 -8.89
C ILE A 60 11.40 -6.77 -9.33
N ALA A 61 10.20 -6.36 -9.75
CA ALA A 61 9.15 -7.28 -10.18
C ALA A 61 9.57 -8.09 -11.41
N GLN A 62 10.19 -7.47 -12.41
CA GLN A 62 10.71 -8.17 -13.59
C GLN A 62 11.82 -9.17 -13.24
N ASN A 63 12.73 -8.81 -12.33
CA ASN A 63 13.76 -9.73 -11.86
C ASN A 63 13.15 -10.89 -11.06
N THR A 64 12.22 -10.61 -10.16
CA THR A 64 11.52 -11.62 -9.36
C THR A 64 10.69 -12.55 -10.24
N ALA A 65 9.97 -12.03 -11.24
CA ALA A 65 9.20 -12.83 -12.20
C ALA A 65 10.07 -13.83 -12.97
N LYS A 66 11.29 -13.43 -13.35
CA LYS A 66 12.28 -14.33 -13.96
C LYS A 66 12.77 -15.39 -12.97
N LEU A 67 13.06 -14.99 -11.73
CA LEU A 67 13.55 -15.90 -10.68
C LEU A 67 12.53 -16.99 -10.32
N VAL A 68 11.24 -16.66 -10.34
CA VAL A 68 10.16 -17.61 -10.01
C VAL A 68 9.51 -18.24 -11.24
N GLU A 69 10.09 -18.01 -12.43
CA GLU A 69 9.59 -18.54 -13.70
C GLU A 69 8.09 -18.29 -13.91
N LEU A 70 7.63 -17.05 -13.66
CA LEU A 70 6.21 -16.67 -13.64
C LEU A 70 5.44 -17.07 -14.93
N GLY A 71 6.15 -17.23 -16.06
CA GLY A 71 5.55 -17.64 -17.34
C GLY A 71 4.87 -16.50 -18.10
N ARG A 72 4.95 -15.26 -17.60
CA ARG A 72 4.55 -14.04 -18.30
C ARG A 72 5.48 -12.88 -17.96
N GLU A 73 5.47 -11.88 -18.84
CA GLU A 73 6.16 -10.62 -18.60
C GLU A 73 5.38 -9.74 -17.62
N ILE A 74 6.12 -8.97 -16.81
CA ILE A 74 5.61 -7.86 -16.02
C ILE A 74 5.93 -6.57 -16.76
N THR A 75 4.90 -5.79 -17.06
CA THR A 75 5.02 -4.52 -17.79
C THR A 75 4.80 -3.32 -16.87
N ALA A 76 5.01 -2.11 -17.38
CA ALA A 76 4.81 -0.88 -16.61
C ALA A 76 3.34 -0.70 -16.20
N GLU A 77 2.41 -1.21 -17.02
CA GLU A 77 0.97 -1.19 -16.81
C GLU A 77 0.53 -2.09 -15.65
N ASP A 78 1.31 -3.11 -15.28
CA ASP A 78 1.04 -3.92 -14.10
C ASP A 78 1.34 -3.16 -12.79
N VAL A 79 2.12 -2.07 -12.84
CA VAL A 79 2.55 -1.30 -11.65
C VAL A 79 1.60 -0.13 -11.38
N VAL A 80 0.64 -0.36 -10.48
CA VAL A 80 -0.24 0.70 -9.97
C VAL A 80 0.39 1.37 -8.75
N LEU A 81 0.85 2.62 -8.91
CA LEU A 81 1.43 3.42 -7.83
C LEU A 81 0.74 4.78 -7.76
N ASP A 82 -0.03 5.01 -6.71
CA ASP A 82 -0.67 6.27 -6.40
C ASP A 82 0.32 7.22 -5.71
N THR A 83 0.36 8.46 -6.17
CA THR A 83 1.35 9.47 -5.78
C THR A 83 0.74 10.62 -4.98
N ARG A 84 -0.58 10.62 -4.77
CA ARG A 84 -1.33 11.73 -4.15
C ARG A 84 -1.00 11.96 -2.68
N TYR A 85 -0.57 10.92 -1.96
CA TYR A 85 -0.51 10.92 -0.49
C TYR A 85 0.90 11.04 0.09
N ALA A 86 1.93 11.08 -0.76
CA ALA A 86 3.33 11.04 -0.35
C ALA A 86 3.85 12.36 0.25
N TYR A 87 3.19 13.48 -0.06
CA TYR A 87 3.62 14.82 0.34
C TYR A 87 3.62 15.01 1.88
N PRO A 88 4.41 15.96 2.42
CA PRO A 88 5.31 16.86 1.70
C PRO A 88 6.59 16.17 1.24
N GLU A 89 7.16 15.29 2.07
CA GLU A 89 8.40 14.58 1.80
C GLU A 89 8.40 13.20 2.47
N TYR A 90 9.42 12.40 2.18
CA TYR A 90 9.68 11.17 2.92
C TYR A 90 9.92 11.47 4.41
N GLY A 91 9.28 10.69 5.29
CA GLY A 91 9.42 10.86 6.74
C GLY A 91 8.58 11.97 7.36
N LEU A 92 7.88 12.78 6.55
CA LEU A 92 6.99 13.83 7.04
C LEU A 92 5.53 13.48 6.73
N PRO A 93 4.64 13.46 7.74
CA PRO A 93 3.21 13.31 7.52
C PRO A 93 2.60 14.62 6.98
N ASN A 94 1.45 14.51 6.31
CA ASN A 94 0.52 15.62 6.10
C ASN A 94 -0.69 15.50 7.04
N GLU A 95 -1.56 16.50 7.07
CA GLU A 95 -2.76 16.48 7.93
C GLU A 95 -3.66 15.27 7.65
N GLY A 96 -3.82 14.88 6.38
CA GLY A 96 -4.60 13.68 6.03
C GLY A 96 -3.94 12.39 6.53
N THR A 97 -2.60 12.32 6.57
CA THR A 97 -1.87 11.23 7.24
C THR A 97 -2.23 11.16 8.73
N LEU A 98 -2.23 12.30 9.43
CA LEU A 98 -2.54 12.34 10.85
C LEU A 98 -4.02 12.02 11.13
N GLU A 99 -4.94 12.52 10.30
CA GLU A 99 -6.37 12.18 10.36
C GLU A 99 -6.58 10.68 10.17
N ALA A 100 -5.95 10.08 9.16
CA ALA A 100 -6.07 8.67 8.83
C ALA A 100 -5.56 7.77 9.97
N ILE A 101 -4.42 8.12 10.57
CA ILE A 101 -3.88 7.43 11.76
C ILE A 101 -4.91 7.46 12.89
N ARG A 102 -5.43 8.65 13.21
CA ARG A 102 -6.41 8.81 14.30
C ARG A 102 -7.70 8.06 14.03
N LEU A 103 -8.22 8.11 12.81
CA LEU A 103 -9.46 7.46 12.43
C LEU A 103 -9.34 5.94 12.58
N CYS A 104 -8.31 5.33 11.99
CA CYS A 104 -8.07 3.90 12.08
C CYS A 104 -7.81 3.45 13.53
N ALA A 105 -7.01 4.21 14.28
CA ALA A 105 -6.74 3.91 15.67
C ALA A 105 -8.01 3.97 16.54
N ARG A 106 -8.87 4.96 16.33
CA ARG A 106 -10.09 5.16 17.15
C ARG A 106 -11.20 4.17 16.81
N LEU A 107 -11.32 3.76 15.55
CA LEU A 107 -12.39 2.85 15.13
C LEU A 107 -12.01 1.38 15.30
N GLU A 108 -10.76 1.02 14.99
CA GLU A 108 -10.34 -0.38 14.89
C GLU A 108 -9.28 -0.79 15.92
N GLY A 109 -8.76 0.15 16.72
CA GLY A 109 -7.66 -0.12 17.65
C GLY A 109 -6.33 -0.46 16.96
N VAL A 110 -6.22 -0.21 15.66
CA VAL A 110 -5.02 -0.47 14.85
C VAL A 110 -4.22 0.82 14.69
N LEU A 111 -2.97 0.81 15.15
CA LEU A 111 -2.06 1.94 15.00
C LEU A 111 -1.32 1.88 13.68
N THR A 112 -1.15 3.02 13.02
CA THR A 112 -0.30 3.22 11.84
C THR A 112 0.67 4.38 12.09
N ASP A 113 1.83 4.38 11.43
CA ASP A 113 2.90 5.35 11.67
C ASP A 113 2.84 6.55 10.70
N PRO A 114 3.47 7.69 11.01
CA PRO A 114 3.40 8.91 10.19
C PRO A 114 4.31 8.89 8.94
N VAL A 115 5.15 7.86 8.77
CA VAL A 115 6.07 7.74 7.62
C VAL A 115 5.49 6.88 6.52
N TYR A 116 4.97 5.69 6.87
CA TYR A 116 4.53 4.68 5.90
C TYR A 116 3.03 4.41 6.02
N GLU A 117 2.62 3.69 7.05
CA GLU A 117 1.31 3.05 7.08
C GLU A 117 0.19 4.08 7.24
N GLY A 118 0.45 5.21 7.87
CA GLY A 118 -0.49 6.33 7.93
C GLY A 118 -0.77 6.92 6.54
N LYS A 119 0.22 6.92 5.63
CA LYS A 119 0.03 7.40 4.25
C LYS A 119 -0.73 6.40 3.40
N SER A 120 -0.45 5.10 3.52
CA SER A 120 -1.22 4.08 2.81
C SER A 120 -2.66 3.96 3.35
N MET A 121 -2.85 4.14 4.66
CA MET A 121 -4.16 4.21 5.28
C MET A 121 -4.93 5.45 4.82
N HIS A 122 -4.28 6.62 4.77
CA HIS A 122 -4.85 7.84 4.20
C HIS A 122 -5.31 7.60 2.76
N GLY A 123 -4.44 7.03 1.91
CA GLY A 123 -4.81 6.74 0.53
C GLY A 123 -6.01 5.80 0.40
N MET A 124 -6.06 4.73 1.20
CA MET A 124 -7.20 3.82 1.19
C MET A 124 -8.51 4.50 1.63
N ILE A 125 -8.48 5.26 2.73
CA ILE A 125 -9.65 5.97 3.25
C ILE A 125 -10.17 6.96 2.21
N ASP A 126 -9.28 7.74 1.60
CA ASP A 126 -9.64 8.74 0.59
C ASP A 126 -10.24 8.10 -0.66
N MET A 127 -9.64 7.02 -1.19
CA MET A 127 -10.21 6.25 -2.30
C MET A 127 -11.61 5.72 -2.01
N VAL A 128 -11.87 5.23 -0.80
CA VAL A 128 -13.21 4.79 -0.37
C VAL A 128 -14.17 5.98 -0.32
N ARG A 129 -13.77 7.09 0.29
CA ARG A 129 -14.60 8.31 0.38
C ARG A 129 -14.96 8.87 -1.00
N ASN A 130 -14.07 8.76 -1.97
CA ASN A 130 -14.26 9.24 -3.33
C ASN A 130 -14.96 8.22 -4.25
N GLY A 131 -15.33 7.03 -3.73
CA GLY A 131 -16.00 5.99 -4.53
C GLY A 131 -15.12 5.39 -5.63
N GLU A 132 -13.80 5.43 -5.46
CA GLU A 132 -12.84 4.89 -6.44
C GLU A 132 -12.81 3.36 -6.45
N PHE A 133 -13.28 2.72 -5.38
CA PHE A 133 -13.58 1.30 -5.35
C PHE A 133 -15.04 1.05 -5.76
N PRO A 134 -15.32 0.11 -6.67
CA PRO A 134 -16.68 -0.32 -6.96
C PRO A 134 -17.43 -0.71 -5.67
N GLU A 135 -18.70 -0.35 -5.57
CA GLU A 135 -19.54 -0.71 -4.42
C GLU A 135 -19.52 -2.23 -4.18
N GLY A 136 -19.38 -2.65 -2.92
CA GLY A 136 -19.27 -4.06 -2.54
C GLY A 136 -17.87 -4.67 -2.67
N SER A 137 -16.88 -3.94 -3.18
CA SER A 137 -15.50 -4.42 -3.27
C SER A 137 -14.92 -4.77 -1.90
N LYS A 138 -14.17 -5.88 -1.85
CA LYS A 138 -13.38 -6.30 -0.69
C LYS A 138 -11.93 -5.86 -0.86
N VAL A 139 -11.54 -4.82 -0.12
CA VAL A 139 -10.17 -4.27 -0.16
C VAL A 139 -9.35 -4.84 1.00
N LEU A 140 -8.24 -5.50 0.70
CA LEU A 140 -7.28 -5.98 1.69
C LEU A 140 -6.21 -4.92 1.93
N TYR A 141 -6.15 -4.37 3.14
CA TYR A 141 -5.06 -3.48 3.55
C TYR A 141 -3.87 -4.29 4.06
N ALA A 142 -2.70 -4.11 3.47
CA ALA A 142 -1.46 -4.74 3.92
C ALA A 142 -0.71 -3.85 4.92
N HIS A 143 -0.99 -4.03 6.21
CA HIS A 143 -0.30 -3.31 7.29
C HIS A 143 1.14 -3.83 7.47
N LEU A 144 2.14 -3.06 7.03
CA LEU A 144 3.54 -3.52 7.00
C LEU A 144 4.31 -3.27 8.31
N GLY A 145 3.71 -2.58 9.29
CA GLY A 145 4.30 -2.30 10.59
C GLY A 145 4.64 -0.82 10.79
N GLY A 146 5.88 -0.50 11.16
CA GLY A 146 6.34 0.89 11.32
C GLY A 146 5.93 1.59 12.62
N VAL A 147 4.93 1.08 13.34
CA VAL A 147 4.36 1.66 14.58
C VAL A 147 5.40 2.18 15.60
N PRO A 148 6.53 1.51 15.88
CA PRO A 148 7.53 2.04 16.82
C PRO A 148 8.06 3.44 16.47
N ALA A 149 8.03 3.85 15.20
CA ALA A 149 8.44 5.18 14.76
C ALA A 149 7.59 6.31 15.37
N LEU A 150 6.35 6.05 15.78
CA LEU A 150 5.46 7.04 16.43
C LEU A 150 6.15 7.76 17.61
N ASN A 151 7.01 7.05 18.35
CA ASN A 151 7.73 7.62 19.49
C ASN A 151 8.62 8.82 19.09
N ALA A 152 9.13 8.84 17.86
CA ALA A 152 9.94 9.94 17.33
C ALA A 152 9.13 11.18 16.93
N TYR A 153 7.79 11.08 16.89
CA TYR A 153 6.86 12.14 16.46
C TYR A 153 5.92 12.58 17.59
N SER A 154 6.30 12.36 18.85
CA SER A 154 5.44 12.54 20.03
C SER A 154 4.73 13.90 20.10
N PHE A 155 5.39 14.99 19.70
CA PHE A 155 4.79 16.33 19.74
C PHE A 155 3.58 16.47 18.79
N LEU A 156 3.53 15.72 17.68
CA LEU A 156 2.38 15.72 16.75
C LEU A 156 1.14 15.05 17.34
N PHE A 157 1.32 14.21 18.36
CA PHE A 157 0.26 13.40 18.99
C PHE A 157 0.07 13.72 20.48
N LYS A 158 0.62 14.83 20.96
CA LYS A 158 0.59 15.20 22.39
C LYS A 158 -0.83 15.36 22.96
N ASP A 159 -1.80 15.68 22.10
CA ASP A 159 -3.21 15.89 22.44
C ASP A 159 -4.14 14.84 21.78
N GLY A 160 -3.57 13.71 21.33
CA GLY A 160 -4.28 12.63 20.64
C GLY A 160 -4.35 12.80 19.12
#